data_AF-A0A6G1GPU4-F1
#
_entry.id   AF-A0A6G1GPU4-F1
#
_cell.length_a   1.000
_cell.length_b   1.000
_cell.length_c   1.000
_cell.angle_alpha   90.00
_cell.angle_beta   90.00
_cell.angle_gamma   90.00
#
_symmetry.space_group_name_H-M   'P 1'
#
loop_
_entity.id
_entity.type
_entity.pdbx_description
1 polymer ?
#
loop_
_entity_poly.entity_id
_entity_poly.type
_entity_poly.pdbx_seq_one_letter_code
_entity_poly.pdbx_strand_id
1 'polypeptide(L)'
;YDALSYAWESDKGTTIIQVDGHHLQVTRNLAHALRRLRRPGVARTLWVDAICINQSDNEEKSRQVGMMKNIYESASFVLIWLGPEPD
;
A
#
# COMPACT_ATOMS: atom_id res chain seq x y z
N TYR A 1 -11.49 2.01 6.83
CA TYR A 1 -10.44 2.28 5.84
C TYR A 1 -10.69 1.40 4.64
N ASP A 2 -10.16 1.74 3.47
CA ASP A 2 -10.09 0.82 2.32
C ASP A 2 -8.75 0.08 2.37
N ALA A 3 -8.69 -1.17 1.88
CA ALA A 3 -7.44 -1.91 1.74
C ALA A 3 -6.99 -1.91 0.27
N LEU A 4 -5.68 -1.82 0.03
CA LEU A 4 -5.10 -1.93 -1.31
C LEU A 4 -4.49 -3.32 -1.53
N SER A 5 -4.95 -4.02 -2.57
CA SER A 5 -4.31 -5.23 -3.08
C SER A 5 -3.59 -4.92 -4.39
N TYR A 6 -2.30 -5.26 -4.45
CA TYR A 6 -1.43 -4.95 -5.59
C TYR A 6 -0.27 -5.94 -5.65
N ALA A 7 0.34 -6.10 -6.82
CA ALA A 7 1.52 -6.93 -6.98
C ALA A 7 2.78 -6.26 -6.41
N TRP A 8 3.52 -7.01 -5.58
CA TRP A 8 4.83 -6.62 -5.05
C TRP A 8 5.90 -6.80 -6.15
N GLU A 9 5.96 -5.87 -7.09
CA GLU A 9 7.00 -5.88 -8.14
C GLU A 9 8.29 -5.22 -7.60
N SER A 10 9.22 -6.02 -7.08
CA SER A 10 10.54 -5.57 -6.63
C SER A 10 11.48 -5.16 -7.77
N ASP A 11 11.25 -5.71 -8.95
CA ASP A 11 12.24 -5.81 -10.03
C ASP A 11 12.35 -4.50 -10.82
N LYS A 12 11.31 -3.66 -10.72
CA LYS A 12 11.22 -2.36 -11.39
C LYS A 12 11.73 -1.21 -10.52
N GLY A 13 12.38 -1.51 -9.40
CA GLY A 13 12.98 -0.54 -8.50
C GLY A 13 11.97 0.24 -7.65
N THR A 14 12.50 1.19 -6.89
CA THR A 14 11.75 1.94 -5.87
C THR A 14 11.72 3.44 -6.13
N THR A 15 10.81 4.13 -5.45
CA THR A 15 10.73 5.59 -5.39
C THR A 15 10.42 6.02 -3.96
N ILE A 16 10.65 7.29 -3.64
CA ILE A 16 10.40 7.84 -2.31
C ILE A 16 9.03 8.50 -2.31
N ILE A 17 8.23 8.21 -1.28
CA ILE A 17 7.03 8.95 -0.93
C ILE A 17 7.21 9.60 0.44
N GLN A 18 6.42 10.64 0.72
CA GLN A 18 6.36 11.25 2.03
C GLN A 18 5.13 10.74 2.80
N VAL A 19 5.36 10.28 4.02
CA VAL A 19 4.32 9.83 4.97
C VAL A 19 4.62 10.49 6.30
N ASP A 20 3.69 11.32 6.80
CA ASP A 20 3.84 12.05 8.08
C ASP A 20 5.19 12.77 8.24
N GLY A 21 5.65 13.43 7.18
CA GLY A 21 6.93 14.16 7.15
C GLY A 21 8.18 13.28 7.00
N HIS A 22 8.03 11.96 6.95
CA HIS A 22 9.11 11.00 6.78
C HIS A 22 9.20 10.51 5.33
N HIS A 23 10.41 10.19 4.88
CA HIS A 23 10.65 9.60 3.57
C HIS A 23 10.56 8.07 3.67
N LEU A 24 9.65 7.48 2.90
CA LEU A 24 9.47 6.04 2.82
C LEU A 24 9.77 5.56 1.39
N GLN A 25 10.59 4.51 1.29
CA GLN A 25 10.92 3.88 0.03
C GLN A 25 9.87 2.82 -0.31
N VAL A 26 9.22 2.98 -1.46
CA VAL A 26 8.15 2.08 -1.95
C VAL A 26 8.43 1.65 -3.38
N THR A 27 7.82 0.55 -3.83
CA THR A 27 7.91 0.14 -5.25
C THR A 27 7.30 1.20 -6.15
N ARG A 28 7.79 1.32 -7.39
CA ARG A 28 7.17 2.22 -8.39
C ARG A 28 5.71 1.86 -8.65
N ASN A 29 5.39 0.56 -8.63
CA ASN A 29 4.02 0.07 -8.79
C ASN A 29 3.09 0.64 -7.70
N LEU A 30 3.50 0.57 -6.43
CA LEU A 30 2.72 1.12 -5.34
C LEU A 30 2.58 2.64 -5.45
N ALA A 31 3.65 3.35 -5.80
CA ALA A 31 3.58 4.80 -5.99
C ALA A 31 2.59 5.20 -7.11
N HIS A 32 2.50 4.41 -8.19
CA HIS A 32 1.51 4.64 -9.25
C HIS A 32 0.08 4.39 -8.75
N ALA A 33 -0.14 3.28 -8.03
CA ALA A 33 -1.42 2.97 -7.42
C ALA A 33 -1.90 4.11 -6.50
N LEU A 34 -1.05 4.58 -5.59
CA LEU A 34 -1.37 5.66 -4.65
C LEU A 34 -1.72 6.98 -5.36
N ARG A 35 -0.99 7.33 -6.43
CA ARG A 35 -1.30 8.52 -7.23
C ARG A 35 -2.64 8.37 -7.96
N ARG A 36 -2.92 7.21 -8.54
CA ARG A 36 -4.17 6.94 -9.28
C ARG A 36 -5.38 6.89 -8.36
N LEU A 37 -5.22 6.39 -7.13
CA LEU A 37 -6.31 6.30 -6.14
C LEU A 37 -6.61 7.64 -5.45
N ARG A 38 -5.72 8.64 -5.58
CA ARG A 38 -5.95 9.97 -5.00
C ARG A 38 -7.18 10.61 -5.62
N ARG A 39 -8.11 11.06 -4.76
CA ARG A 39 -9.29 11.84 -5.17
C ARG A 39 -9.00 13.32 -4.91
N PRO A 40 -9.10 14.21 -5.90
CA PRO A 40 -9.00 15.64 -5.67
C PRO A 40 -10.04 16.11 -4.65
N GLY A 41 -9.61 16.85 -3.63
CA GLY A 41 -10.50 17.46 -2.64
C GLY A 41 -11.14 16.51 -1.62
N VAL A 42 -10.84 15.21 -1.65
CA VAL A 42 -11.44 14.22 -0.72
C VAL A 42 -10.36 13.40 -0.05
N ALA A 43 -10.29 13.49 1.28
CA ALA A 43 -9.42 12.64 2.08
C ALA A 43 -9.85 11.17 1.95
N ARG A 44 -8.87 10.27 1.90
CA ARG A 44 -9.10 8.81 1.86
C ARG A 44 -8.20 8.12 2.88
N THR A 45 -8.77 7.21 3.65
CA THR A 45 -8.02 6.35 4.57
C THR A 45 -7.76 5.01 3.88
N LEU A 46 -6.49 4.74 3.57
CA LEU A 46 -6.04 3.51 2.92
C LEU A 46 -5.12 2.72 3.84
N TRP A 47 -5.34 1.40 3.92
CA TRP A 47 -4.37 0.46 4.45
C TRP A 47 -3.57 -0.15 3.30
N VAL A 48 -2.24 -0.09 3.43
CA VAL A 48 -1.29 -0.60 2.44
C VAL A 48 -0.20 -1.34 3.21
N ASP A 49 -0.02 -2.63 2.95
CA ASP A 49 0.93 -3.49 3.66
C ASP A 49 2.36 -2.89 3.76
N ALA A 50 2.92 -2.39 2.66
CA ALA A 50 4.27 -1.83 2.61
C ALA A 50 4.44 -0.52 3.40
N ILE A 51 3.34 0.12 3.84
CA ILE A 51 3.35 1.38 4.58
C ILE A 51 2.90 1.16 6.03
N CYS A 52 1.81 0.41 6.22
CA CYS A 52 1.18 0.22 7.53
C CYS A 52 1.84 -0.87 8.38
N ILE A 53 2.61 -1.77 7.77
CA ILE A 53 3.40 -2.78 8.47
C ILE A 53 4.84 -2.28 8.56
N ASN A 54 5.45 -2.37 9.74
CA ASN A 54 6.85 -2.06 9.92
C ASN A 54 7.69 -3.16 9.25
N GLN A 55 8.14 -2.90 8.03
CA GLN A 55 8.90 -3.88 7.24
C GLN A 55 10.27 -4.23 7.85
N SER A 56 10.77 -3.44 8.80
CA SER A 56 12.05 -3.67 9.48
C SER A 56 11.92 -4.47 10.78
N ASP A 57 10.71 -4.70 11.27
CA ASP A 57 10.43 -5.48 12.47
C ASP A 57 9.77 -6.81 12.09
N ASN A 58 10.55 -7.89 12.13
CA ASN A 58 10.08 -9.22 11.73
C ASN A 58 8.97 -9.77 12.65
N GLU A 59 8.96 -9.40 13.93
CA GLU A 59 7.95 -9.86 14.88
C GLU A 59 6.61 -9.16 14.60
N GLU A 60 6.65 -7.82 14.47
CA GLU A 60 5.48 -7.03 14.11
C GLU A 60 4.94 -7.44 12.74
N LYS A 61 5.81 -7.57 11.75
CA LYS A 61 5.46 -8.03 10.40
C LYS A 61 4.77 -9.40 10.42
N SER A 62 5.33 -10.37 11.14
CA SER A 62 4.73 -11.71 11.23
C SER A 62 3.34 -11.66 11.86
N ARG A 63 3.16 -10.86 12.91
CA ARG A 63 1.86 -10.66 13.56
C ARG A 63 0.84 -10.02 12.60
N GLN A 64 1.23 -8.95 11.88
CA GLN A 64 0.35 -8.28 10.92
C GLN A 64 -0.02 -9.18 9.74
N VAL A 65 0.95 -9.94 9.22
CA VAL A 65 0.71 -10.92 8.14
C VAL A 65 -0.30 -11.98 8.59
N GLY A 66 -0.17 -12.48 9.83
CA GLY A 66 -1.16 -13.39 10.42
C GLY A 66 -2.56 -12.78 10.58
N MET A 67 -2.65 -11.45 10.64
CA MET A 67 -3.91 -10.70 10.73
C MET A 67 -4.47 -10.28 9.36
N MET A 68 -3.78 -10.55 8.24
CA MET A 68 -4.20 -10.04 6.92
C MET A 68 -5.64 -10.41 6.58
N LYS A 69 -6.08 -11.64 6.87
CA LYS A 69 -7.48 -12.04 6.65
C LYS A 69 -8.45 -11.05 7.33
N ASN A 70 -8.25 -10.79 8.62
CA ASN A 70 -9.13 -9.91 9.39
C ASN A 70 -9.04 -8.45 8.92
N ILE A 71 -7.85 -7.99 8.51
CA ILE A 71 -7.64 -6.63 7.97
C ILE A 71 -8.44 -6.43 6.68
N TYR A 72 -8.33 -7.38 5.75
CA TYR A 72 -9.06 -7.33 4.48
C TYR A 72 -10.58 -7.50 4.69
N GLU A 73 -11.00 -8.40 5.58
CA GLU A 73 -12.42 -8.57 5.94
C GLU A 73 -13.03 -7.33 6.61
N SER A 74 -12.22 -6.55 7.34
CA SER A 74 -12.67 -5.33 8.01
C SER A 74 -12.63 -4.08 7.13
N ALA A 75 -12.08 -4.16 5.93
CA ALA A 75 -11.98 -3.03 5.02
C ALA A 75 -13.36 -2.69 4.43
N SER A 76 -13.66 -1.39 4.29
CA SER A 76 -14.90 -0.95 3.65
C SER A 76 -14.93 -1.35 2.17
N PHE A 77 -13.79 -1.26 1.51
CA PHE A 77 -13.55 -1.78 0.17
C PHE A 77 -12.13 -2.34 0.07
N VAL A 78 -11.97 -3.38 -0.76
CA VAL A 78 -10.67 -3.86 -1.20
C VAL A 78 -10.46 -3.37 -2.64
N LEU A 79 -9.50 -2.47 -2.82
CA LEU A 79 -9.15 -1.88 -4.10
C LEU A 79 -8.09 -2.75 -4.77
N ILE A 80 -8.39 -3.28 -5.94
CA ILE A 80 -7.46 -4.11 -6.72
C ILE A 80 -6.71 -3.23 -7.71
N TRP A 81 -5.38 -3.25 -7.65
CA TRP A 81 -4.51 -2.57 -8.60
C TRP A 81 -3.77 -3.58 -9.47
N LEU A 82 -4.06 -3.56 -10.76
CA LEU A 82 -3.49 -4.47 -11.76
C LEU A 82 -2.26 -3.90 -12.47
N GLY A 83 -1.82 -2.70 -12.10
CA GLY A 83 -0.77 -1.96 -12.81
C GLY A 83 -1.33 -0.81 -13.64
N PRO A 84 -0.44 0.05 -14.16
CA PRO A 84 -0.82 1.07 -15.13
C PRO A 84 -1.33 0.41 -16.42
N GLU A 85 -2.15 1.15 -17.16
CA GLU A 85 -2.58 0.75 -18.50
C GLU A 85 -1.33 0.53 -19.37
N PRO A 86 -1.21 -0.62 -20.05
CA PRO A 86 -0.17 -0.80 -21.06
C PRO A 86 -0.42 0.13 -22.24
N ASP A 87 0.64 0.70 -22.80
CA ASP A 87 0.59 1.57 -24.00
C ASP A 87 0.03 0.85 -25.24
#